data_AF-A0A1Q3D6R4-F1
#
_entry.id   AF-A0A1Q3D6R4-F1
#
_cell.length_a   1.000
_cell.length_b   1.000
_cell.length_c   1.000
_cell.angle_alpha   90.00
_cell.angle_beta   90.00
_cell.angle_gamma   90.00
#
_symmetry.space_group_name_H-M   'P 1'
#
loop_
_entity.id
_entity.type
_entity.pdbx_description
1 polymer ?
#
loop_
_entity_poly.entity_id
_entity_poly.type
_entity_poly.pdbx_seq_one_letter_code
_entity_poly.pdbx_strand_id
1 'polypeptide(L)'
;MDYTHGIQFKVKNSMMLVYTHTIELERIVLVLDYDPPAQKNKVHEVVKMMEFELGGGIYHKLCKVYMFISSQRITGCVVAEPIKHAFKVLKQSMEKLTVLLKRKNDQTQNTLQFGEVVLQKEVMKRCLSINYPELLDKNHNREILCEDEAAHAVCDIRAIWVAPSKIRRSIGRQLLDAVRSFYMVSVLERSQLAFSQPTSAGKALSSFYTGTGSFLVYKSDIVD
;
A
#
# COMPACT_ATOMS: atom_id res chain seq x y z
N MET A 1 7.49 8.88 19.83
CA MET A 1 8.71 8.28 19.27
C MET A 1 8.81 8.67 17.80
N ASP A 2 10.01 8.87 17.26
CA ASP A 2 10.21 9.21 15.84
C ASP A 2 10.63 7.98 15.04
N TYR A 3 9.77 7.54 14.10
CA TYR A 3 10.01 6.40 13.21
C TYR A 3 10.26 6.83 11.75
N THR A 4 10.57 8.11 11.52
CA THR A 4 10.84 8.67 10.19
C THR A 4 11.87 7.85 9.39
N HIS A 5 12.86 7.30 10.08
CA HIS A 5 13.95 6.50 9.51
C HIS A 5 13.80 4.99 9.78
N GLY A 6 12.65 4.57 10.28
CA GLY A 6 12.34 3.20 10.67
C GLY A 6 13.04 2.69 11.92
N ILE A 7 12.99 1.37 12.10
CA ILE A 7 13.36 0.70 13.35
C ILE A 7 14.73 0.05 13.20
N GLN A 8 15.59 0.18 14.21
CA GLN A 8 16.91 -0.42 14.18
C GLN A 8 16.84 -1.96 14.11
N PHE A 9 17.60 -2.54 13.18
CA PHE A 9 17.69 -3.99 12.97
C PHE A 9 19.15 -4.46 13.13
N LYS A 10 19.46 -5.04 14.30
CA LYS A 10 20.81 -5.55 14.64
C LYS A 10 20.86 -7.08 14.75
N VAL A 11 19.83 -7.79 14.29
CA VAL A 11 19.80 -9.26 14.37
C VAL A 11 20.86 -9.83 13.42
N LYS A 12 21.87 -10.51 13.98
CA LYS A 12 23.05 -10.99 13.25
C LYS A 12 22.88 -12.35 12.56
N ASN A 13 21.87 -13.14 12.92
CA ASN A 13 21.72 -14.50 12.42
C ASN A 13 20.71 -14.60 11.27
N SER A 14 21.01 -15.52 10.35
CA SER A 14 20.34 -15.83 9.10
C SER A 14 18.83 -15.79 9.21
N MET A 15 18.25 -14.74 8.64
CA MET A 15 16.81 -14.64 8.42
C MET A 15 16.48 -15.37 7.12
N MET A 16 15.28 -15.96 7.02
CA MET A 16 14.81 -16.45 5.73
C MET A 16 14.72 -15.26 4.77
N LEU A 17 15.67 -15.24 3.84
CA LEU A 17 15.82 -14.20 2.84
C LEU A 17 14.85 -14.46 1.72
N VAL A 18 13.90 -13.55 1.55
CA VAL A 18 12.81 -13.71 0.57
C VAL A 18 13.16 -13.01 -0.73
N TYR A 19 13.83 -11.87 -0.64
CA TYR A 19 14.23 -11.08 -1.81
C TYR A 19 15.49 -10.29 -1.51
N THR A 20 16.40 -10.21 -2.49
CA THR A 20 17.58 -9.35 -2.44
C THR A 20 17.63 -8.44 -3.64
N HIS A 21 17.88 -7.15 -3.40
CA HIS A 21 18.46 -6.30 -4.41
C HIS A 21 19.97 -6.17 -4.13
N THR A 22 20.79 -6.81 -4.96
CA THR A 22 22.24 -7.00 -4.75
C THR A 22 23.05 -5.70 -4.77
N ILE A 23 22.48 -4.60 -5.25
CA ILE A 23 23.23 -3.34 -5.46
C ILE A 23 23.23 -2.45 -4.20
N GLU A 24 22.27 -2.60 -3.28
CA GLU A 24 22.08 -1.63 -2.17
C GLU A 24 21.99 -2.24 -0.75
N LEU A 25 22.30 -3.54 -0.58
CA LEU A 25 22.10 -4.26 0.70
C LEU A 25 20.65 -4.18 1.20
N GLU A 26 19.70 -3.99 0.28
CA GLU A 26 18.28 -3.99 0.56
C GLU A 26 17.73 -5.40 0.41
N ARG A 27 16.95 -5.82 1.41
CA ARG A 27 16.36 -7.15 1.42
C ARG A 27 14.99 -7.16 2.06
N ILE A 28 14.17 -8.09 1.61
CA ILE A 28 12.92 -8.44 2.28
C ILE A 28 13.12 -9.77 2.99
N VAL A 29 12.69 -9.82 4.24
CA VAL A 29 12.73 -10.99 5.10
C VAL A 29 11.31 -11.35 5.51
N LEU A 30 11.00 -12.64 5.54
CA LEU A 30 9.77 -13.18 6.10
C LEU A 30 10.11 -13.84 7.42
N VAL A 31 9.31 -13.56 8.44
CA VAL A 31 9.42 -14.23 9.75
C VAL A 31 8.26 -15.20 9.91
N LEU A 32 8.60 -16.43 10.28
CA LEU A 32 7.71 -17.57 10.46
C LEU A 32 7.71 -18.02 11.93
N ASP A 33 6.71 -18.79 12.32
CA ASP A 33 6.50 -19.17 13.72
C ASP A 33 7.66 -19.99 14.32
N TYR A 34 8.35 -20.75 13.47
CA TYR A 34 9.51 -21.56 13.83
C TYR A 34 10.84 -20.78 13.87
N ASP A 35 10.84 -19.48 13.54
CA ASP A 35 12.05 -18.67 13.60
C ASP A 35 12.51 -18.41 15.05
N PRO A 36 13.80 -18.11 15.26
CA PRO A 36 14.36 -17.83 16.57
C PRO A 36 13.65 -16.69 17.32
N PRO A 37 13.59 -16.72 18.67
CA PRO A 37 12.92 -15.70 19.47
C PRO A 37 13.36 -14.25 19.17
N ALA A 38 14.63 -14.02 18.82
CA ALA A 38 15.12 -12.69 18.45
C ALA A 38 14.40 -12.09 17.24
N GLN A 39 14.05 -12.91 16.24
CA GLN A 39 13.33 -12.47 15.04
C GLN A 39 11.87 -12.22 15.36
N LYS A 40 11.24 -13.14 16.10
CA LYS A 40 9.86 -12.99 16.57
C LYS A 40 9.70 -11.75 17.45
N ASN A 41 10.62 -11.49 18.38
CA ASN A 41 10.59 -10.27 19.21
C ASN A 41 10.68 -9.01 18.37
N LYS A 42 11.48 -9.03 17.30
CA LYS A 42 11.57 -7.91 16.36
C LYS A 42 10.26 -7.68 15.60
N VAL A 43 9.55 -8.74 15.21
CA VAL A 43 8.19 -8.63 14.64
C VAL A 43 7.25 -7.92 15.62
N HIS A 44 7.23 -8.32 16.89
CA HIS A 44 6.38 -7.68 17.90
C HIS A 44 6.72 -6.19 18.10
N GLU A 45 8.00 -5.81 18.07
CA GLU A 45 8.42 -4.40 18.14
C GLU A 45 7.90 -3.58 16.96
N VAL A 46 8.01 -4.12 15.74
CA VAL A 46 7.56 -3.45 14.51
C VAL A 46 6.05 -3.37 14.45
N VAL A 47 5.34 -4.45 14.79
CA VAL A 47 3.88 -4.49 14.85
C VAL A 47 3.37 -3.44 15.85
N LYS A 48 3.93 -3.39 17.07
CA LYS A 48 3.53 -2.38 18.06
C LYS A 48 3.71 -0.95 17.56
N MET A 49 4.78 -0.69 16.80
CA MET A 49 4.98 0.61 16.15
C MET A 49 3.90 0.87 15.09
N MET A 50 3.62 -0.11 14.23
CA MET A 50 2.58 0.02 13.21
C MET A 50 1.20 0.24 13.82
N GLU A 51 0.84 -0.47 14.90
CA GLU A 51 -0.42 -0.29 15.63
C GLU A 51 -0.48 1.09 16.28
N PHE A 52 0.65 1.65 16.73
CA PHE A 52 0.72 3.02 17.24
C PHE A 52 0.49 4.06 16.13
N GLU A 53 1.04 3.87 14.93
CA GLU A 53 0.91 4.84 13.82
C GLU A 53 -0.39 4.70 13.03
N LEU A 54 -0.87 3.46 12.82
CA LEU A 54 -2.03 3.16 11.98
C LEU A 54 -3.32 2.92 12.80
N GLY A 55 -3.19 2.58 14.09
CA GLY A 55 -4.28 2.17 14.96
C GLY A 55 -4.70 0.71 14.78
N GLY A 56 -5.40 0.17 15.78
CA GLY A 56 -6.03 -1.15 15.73
C GLY A 56 -5.11 -2.35 16.04
N GLY A 57 -5.72 -3.53 16.15
CA GLY A 57 -5.01 -4.81 16.31
C GLY A 57 -4.75 -5.46 14.95
N ILE A 58 -3.51 -5.41 14.49
CA ILE A 58 -3.17 -5.81 13.11
C ILE A 58 -2.55 -7.21 13.02
N TYR A 59 -2.18 -7.82 14.16
CA TYR A 59 -1.38 -9.03 14.20
C TYR A 59 -1.98 -10.14 15.08
N HIS A 60 -1.99 -11.36 14.56
CA HIS A 60 -2.39 -12.59 15.26
C HIS A 60 -1.66 -13.80 14.67
N LYS A 61 -1.91 -15.00 15.21
CA LYS A 61 -1.15 -16.22 14.90
C LYS A 61 -1.14 -16.66 13.43
N LEU A 62 -2.12 -16.26 12.62
CA LEU A 62 -2.17 -16.64 11.19
C LEU A 62 -1.45 -15.63 10.29
N CYS A 63 -0.98 -14.53 10.86
CA CYS A 63 -0.31 -13.49 10.11
C CYS A 63 1.10 -13.91 9.69
N LYS A 64 1.45 -13.62 8.45
CA LYS A 64 2.81 -13.63 7.93
C LYS A 64 3.33 -12.20 7.87
N VAL A 65 4.54 -11.97 8.38
CA VAL A 65 5.13 -10.63 8.46
C VAL A 65 6.37 -10.55 7.58
N TYR A 66 6.34 -9.61 6.64
CA TYR A 66 7.46 -9.31 5.75
C TYR A 66 8.04 -7.96 6.12
N MET A 67 9.36 -7.89 6.29
CA MET A 67 10.06 -6.65 6.65
C MET A 67 11.07 -6.28 5.56
N PHE A 68 11.02 -5.03 5.12
CA PHE A 68 12.02 -4.45 4.23
C PHE A 68 13.15 -3.86 5.06
N ILE A 69 14.37 -4.37 4.87
CA ILE A 69 15.56 -3.93 5.59
C ILE A 69 16.46 -3.16 4.63
N SER A 70 16.81 -1.93 5.02
CA SER A 70 17.76 -1.05 4.33
C SER A 70 18.69 -0.43 5.37
N SER A 71 20.01 -0.46 5.14
CA SER A 71 21.02 0.12 6.05
C SER A 71 20.86 -0.30 7.52
N GLN A 72 20.63 -1.60 7.79
CA GLN A 72 20.39 -2.15 9.14
C GLN A 72 19.17 -1.55 9.86
N ARG A 73 18.18 -1.07 9.10
CA ARG A 73 16.91 -0.57 9.62
C ARG A 73 15.76 -1.23 8.88
N ILE A 74 14.69 -1.54 9.60
CA ILE A 74 13.42 -1.93 9.00
C ILE A 74 12.73 -0.64 8.56
N THR A 75 12.66 -0.44 7.25
CA THR A 75 12.09 0.75 6.61
C THR A 75 10.76 0.48 5.91
N GLY A 76 10.28 -0.76 5.97
CA GLY A 76 8.93 -1.12 5.55
C GLY A 76 8.51 -2.44 6.18
N CYS A 77 7.21 -2.63 6.35
CA CYS A 77 6.63 -3.84 6.91
C CYS A 77 5.25 -4.08 6.30
N VAL A 78 4.92 -5.34 6.02
CA VAL A 78 3.56 -5.75 5.68
C VAL A 78 3.15 -6.96 6.51
N VAL A 79 1.93 -6.91 7.04
CA VAL A 79 1.28 -7.99 7.77
C VAL A 79 0.18 -8.55 6.86
N ALA A 80 0.25 -9.83 6.58
CA ALA A 80 -0.65 -10.51 5.65
C ALA A 80 -1.29 -11.75 6.29
N GLU A 81 -2.57 -12.01 6.02
CA GLU A 81 -3.31 -13.15 6.57
C GLU A 81 -4.10 -13.90 5.48
N PRO A 82 -4.48 -15.18 5.72
CA PRO A 82 -5.23 -15.94 4.74
C PRO A 82 -6.70 -15.56 4.80
N ILE A 83 -7.32 -15.39 3.62
CA ILE A 83 -8.76 -15.20 3.47
C ILE A 83 -9.30 -16.09 2.35
N LYS A 84 -10.62 -16.14 2.20
CA LYS A 84 -11.29 -16.86 1.11
C LYS A 84 -12.00 -15.92 0.13
N HIS A 85 -12.51 -14.81 0.66
CA HIS A 85 -13.35 -13.88 -0.07
C HIS A 85 -13.05 -12.44 0.33
N ALA A 86 -13.29 -11.52 -0.58
CA ALA A 86 -13.24 -10.09 -0.35
C ALA A 86 -14.18 -9.35 -1.31
N PHE A 87 -14.42 -8.07 -1.07
CA PHE A 87 -15.41 -7.28 -1.78
C PHE A 87 -14.74 -6.22 -2.64
N LYS A 88 -15.21 -6.10 -3.87
CA LYS A 88 -14.62 -5.16 -4.83
C LYS A 88 -15.06 -3.74 -4.50
N VAL A 89 -14.09 -2.82 -4.41
CA VAL A 89 -14.39 -1.41 -4.15
C VAL A 89 -15.08 -0.81 -5.36
N LEU A 90 -16.23 -0.18 -5.12
CA LEU A 90 -16.95 0.59 -6.12
C LEU A 90 -16.14 1.84 -6.46
N LYS A 91 -16.04 2.14 -7.76
CA LYS A 91 -15.46 3.41 -8.21
C LYS A 91 -16.34 4.56 -7.71
N GLN A 92 -16.01 5.15 -6.56
CA GLN A 92 -16.55 6.47 -6.24
C GLN A 92 -16.08 7.41 -7.35
N SER A 93 -17.05 8.01 -8.04
CA SER A 93 -16.82 8.91 -9.17
C SER A 93 -15.87 10.07 -8.78
N MET A 94 -14.57 9.83 -8.94
CA MET A 94 -13.55 10.88 -9.14
C MET A 94 -13.95 11.78 -10.32
N GLU A 95 -14.84 11.29 -11.20
CA GLU A 95 -15.47 12.02 -12.29
C GLU A 95 -16.32 13.20 -11.80
N LYS A 96 -17.07 13.10 -10.68
CA LYS A 96 -17.87 14.23 -10.17
C LYS A 96 -16.99 15.40 -9.75
N LEU A 97 -15.84 15.12 -9.12
CA LEU A 97 -14.84 16.14 -8.78
C LEU A 97 -14.15 16.70 -10.03
N THR A 98 -13.87 15.86 -11.03
CA THR A 98 -13.24 16.30 -12.29
C THR A 98 -14.16 17.22 -13.10
N VAL A 99 -15.48 16.96 -13.11
CA VAL A 99 -16.49 17.84 -13.74
C VAL A 99 -16.64 19.15 -12.97
N LEU A 100 -16.66 19.11 -11.64
CA LEU A 100 -16.72 20.31 -10.80
C LEU A 100 -15.46 21.19 -10.93
N LEU A 101 -14.29 20.58 -11.10
CA LEU A 101 -13.02 21.30 -11.31
C LEU A 101 -12.87 21.83 -12.73
N LYS A 102 -13.42 21.15 -13.76
CA LYS A 102 -13.46 21.66 -15.14
C LYS A 102 -14.29 22.94 -15.26
N ARG A 103 -15.41 23.04 -14.54
CA ARG A 103 -16.26 24.26 -14.54
C ARG A 103 -15.57 25.52 -13.97
N LYS A 104 -14.48 25.37 -13.21
CA LYS A 104 -13.74 26.51 -12.64
C LYS A 104 -12.54 26.96 -13.48
N ASN A 105 -12.13 26.20 -14.49
CA ASN A 105 -10.89 26.47 -15.23
C ASN A 105 -11.10 26.87 -16.71
N ASP A 106 -12.33 27.10 -17.14
CA ASP A 106 -12.68 27.52 -18.52
C ASP A 106 -12.52 29.03 -18.77
N GLN A 107 -11.46 29.62 -18.22
CA GLN A 107 -10.94 30.91 -18.67
C GLN A 107 -9.41 30.84 -18.66
N THR A 108 -8.80 30.20 -19.65
CA THR A 108 -7.46 30.54 -20.17
C THR A 108 -7.21 29.77 -21.48
N GLN A 109 -7.00 30.51 -22.57
CA GLN A 109 -6.74 29.96 -23.91
C GLN A 109 -5.39 29.21 -23.94
N ASN A 110 -5.40 27.94 -24.38
CA ASN A 110 -4.22 27.07 -24.49
C ASN A 110 -3.83 26.79 -25.96
N THR A 111 -3.56 27.84 -26.73
CA THR A 111 -3.07 27.70 -28.11
C THR A 111 -1.81 28.54 -28.28
N LEU A 112 -0.73 27.93 -28.78
CA LEU A 112 0.49 28.67 -29.15
C LEU A 112 0.61 28.67 -30.67
N GLN A 113 0.73 29.86 -31.25
CA GLN A 113 0.96 30.06 -32.68
C GLN A 113 2.42 30.48 -32.92
N PHE A 114 3.06 29.84 -33.88
CA PHE A 114 4.36 30.24 -34.43
C PHE A 114 4.20 30.38 -35.95
N GLY A 115 4.02 31.61 -36.42
CA GLY A 115 3.67 31.87 -37.83
C GLY A 115 2.36 31.18 -38.21
N GLU A 116 2.34 30.48 -39.34
CA GLU A 116 1.17 29.73 -39.83
C GLU A 116 0.96 28.37 -39.12
N VAL A 117 1.88 27.96 -38.23
CA VAL A 117 1.78 26.68 -37.52
C VAL A 117 1.07 26.87 -36.19
N VAL A 118 -0.07 26.18 -36.05
CA VAL A 118 -0.84 26.12 -34.80
C VAL A 118 -0.51 24.82 -34.07
N LEU A 119 0.15 24.92 -32.91
CA LEU A 119 0.44 23.76 -32.07
C LEU A 119 -0.51 23.76 -30.86
N GLN A 120 -1.34 22.73 -30.77
CA GLN A 120 -2.11 22.43 -29.56
C GLN A 120 -1.19 21.68 -28.59
N LYS A 121 -0.92 22.30 -27.44
CA LYS A 121 -0.12 21.68 -26.40
C LYS A 121 -0.98 20.62 -25.69
N GLU A 122 -0.83 19.34 -26.05
CA GLU A 122 -1.30 18.25 -25.19
C GLU A 122 -0.43 18.24 -23.93
N VAL A 123 -0.94 18.86 -22.87
CA VAL A 123 -0.40 18.65 -21.54
C VAL A 123 -0.83 17.24 -21.12
N MET A 124 0.02 16.25 -21.40
CA MET A 124 0.03 15.02 -20.60
C MET A 124 0.07 15.48 -19.15
N LYS A 125 -1.00 15.21 -18.39
CA LYS A 125 -1.04 15.47 -16.95
C LYS A 125 0.11 14.69 -16.30
N ARG A 126 1.29 15.28 -16.24
CA ARG A 126 2.24 15.01 -15.15
C ARG A 126 1.42 15.20 -13.89
N CYS A 127 1.30 14.16 -13.07
CA CYS A 127 0.63 14.25 -11.78
C CYS A 127 1.13 15.49 -11.07
N LEU A 128 0.32 16.55 -11.09
CA LEU A 128 0.63 17.80 -10.45
C LEU A 128 0.77 17.47 -8.97
N SER A 129 1.94 17.77 -8.41
CA SER A 129 2.14 17.97 -6.98
C SER A 129 1.31 19.20 -6.56
N ILE A 130 -0.01 19.03 -6.54
CA ILE A 130 -0.93 19.94 -5.88
C ILE A 130 -1.16 19.35 -4.50
N ASN A 131 -1.02 20.18 -3.47
CA ASN A 131 -1.39 19.88 -2.10
C ASN A 131 -2.91 19.63 -2.01
N TYR A 132 -3.32 18.44 -2.44
CA TYR A 132 -4.64 17.86 -2.18
C TYR A 132 -4.92 17.48 -0.71
N PRO A 133 -3.96 17.40 0.25
CA PRO A 133 -4.32 17.01 1.61
C PRO A 133 -5.25 18.00 2.33
N GLU A 134 -5.19 19.30 2.06
CA GLU A 134 -5.81 20.31 2.95
C GLU A 134 -7.32 20.55 2.73
N LEU A 135 -7.92 20.05 1.63
CA LEU A 135 -9.38 20.21 1.38
C LEU A 135 -10.19 18.93 1.57
N LEU A 136 -9.54 17.79 1.80
CA LEU A 136 -10.21 16.51 2.12
C LEU A 136 -10.20 16.20 3.62
N ASP A 137 -9.53 17.03 4.43
CA ASP A 137 -9.26 16.77 5.85
C ASP A 137 -10.40 17.14 6.82
N LYS A 138 -11.61 17.39 6.31
CA LYS A 138 -12.78 17.73 7.14
C LYS A 138 -13.93 16.71 7.13
N ASN A 139 -13.75 15.53 6.52
CA ASN A 139 -14.73 14.45 6.64
C ASN A 139 -14.02 13.12 6.92
N HIS A 140 -13.71 12.89 8.19
CA HIS A 140 -13.44 11.56 8.69
C HIS A 140 -14.65 10.65 8.37
N ASN A 141 -14.38 9.46 7.84
CA ASN A 141 -15.35 8.39 7.54
C ASN A 141 -16.22 8.57 6.29
N ARG A 142 -15.62 8.69 5.10
CA ARG A 142 -16.27 8.09 3.92
C ARG A 142 -16.02 6.59 3.94
N GLU A 143 -17.02 5.87 4.41
CA GLU A 143 -17.13 4.42 4.35
C GLU A 143 -16.79 3.91 2.94
N ILE A 144 -16.00 2.84 2.86
CA ILE A 144 -15.62 2.24 1.58
C ILE A 144 -16.82 1.47 1.05
N LEU A 145 -17.47 2.04 0.03
CA LEU A 145 -18.54 1.36 -0.70
C LEU A 145 -17.96 0.21 -1.52
N CYS A 146 -18.50 -0.98 -1.32
CA CYS A 146 -18.09 -2.19 -2.00
C CYS A 146 -19.28 -2.79 -2.75
N GLU A 147 -18.99 -3.60 -3.76
CA GLU A 147 -19.96 -4.51 -4.36
C GLU A 147 -20.39 -5.54 -3.30
N ASP A 148 -21.66 -5.98 -3.35
CA ASP A 148 -22.18 -6.98 -2.42
C ASP A 148 -21.73 -8.41 -2.79
N GLU A 149 -21.32 -8.61 -4.05
CA GLU A 149 -20.84 -9.90 -4.54
C GLU A 149 -19.43 -10.20 -4.02
N ALA A 150 -19.32 -11.32 -3.30
CA ALA A 150 -18.06 -11.81 -2.79
C ALA A 150 -17.17 -12.31 -3.93
N ALA A 151 -15.99 -11.72 -4.09
CA ALA A 151 -14.97 -12.18 -5.03
C ALA A 151 -14.00 -13.11 -4.32
N HIS A 152 -13.50 -14.13 -5.04
CA HIS A 152 -12.45 -15.00 -4.52
C HIS A 152 -11.16 -14.21 -4.25
N ALA A 153 -10.62 -14.36 -3.05
CA ALA A 153 -9.35 -13.75 -2.64
C ALA A 153 -8.60 -14.72 -1.72
N VAL A 154 -7.26 -14.67 -1.75
CA VAL A 154 -6.41 -15.66 -1.05
C VAL A 154 -5.71 -15.03 0.15
N CYS A 155 -5.32 -13.76 0.02
CA CYS A 155 -4.49 -13.08 1.01
C CYS A 155 -5.05 -11.69 1.27
N ASP A 156 -5.29 -11.37 2.54
CA ASP A 156 -5.53 -9.99 2.96
C ASP A 156 -4.23 -9.32 3.39
N ILE A 157 -4.08 -8.07 2.99
CA ILE A 157 -3.06 -7.16 3.50
C ILE A 157 -3.68 -6.41 4.68
N ARG A 158 -3.48 -6.94 5.89
CA ARG A 158 -4.02 -6.38 7.13
C ARG A 158 -3.47 -4.98 7.41
N ALA A 159 -2.17 -4.82 7.17
CA ALA A 159 -1.49 -3.55 7.36
C ALA A 159 -0.23 -3.50 6.52
N ILE A 160 0.06 -2.34 5.94
CA ILE A 160 1.33 -2.05 5.28
C ILE A 160 1.85 -0.69 5.71
N TRP A 161 3.14 -0.65 6.01
CA TRP A 161 3.82 0.52 6.50
C TRP A 161 5.14 0.71 5.77
N VAL A 162 5.50 1.96 5.50
CA VAL A 162 6.78 2.37 4.93
C VAL A 162 7.26 3.60 5.68
N ALA A 163 8.53 3.59 6.10
CA ALA A 163 9.14 4.72 6.79
C ALA A 163 8.98 6.01 5.96
N PRO A 164 8.54 7.14 6.57
CA PRO A 164 8.32 8.40 5.86
C PRO A 164 9.51 8.84 4.99
N SER A 165 10.75 8.67 5.47
CA SER A 165 11.97 9.00 4.72
C SER A 165 12.22 8.13 3.47
N LYS A 166 11.46 7.05 3.28
CA LYS A 166 11.67 6.04 2.21
C LYS A 166 10.44 5.81 1.32
N ILE A 167 9.38 6.59 1.46
CA ILE A 167 8.09 6.37 0.78
C ILE A 167 8.16 6.45 -0.77
N ARG A 168 9.15 7.16 -1.33
CA ARG A 168 9.34 7.33 -2.78
C ARG A 168 10.14 6.21 -3.47
N ARG A 169 10.52 5.14 -2.75
CA ARG A 169 11.40 4.07 -3.26
C ARG A 169 10.66 2.79 -3.68
N SER A 170 9.35 2.89 -3.93
CA SER A 170 8.50 1.74 -4.30
C SER A 170 8.52 0.58 -3.29
N ILE A 171 8.90 0.82 -2.03
CA ILE A 171 9.00 -0.22 -0.99
C ILE A 171 7.65 -0.92 -0.79
N GLY A 172 6.55 -0.16 -0.77
CA GLY A 172 5.21 -0.74 -0.65
C GLY A 172 4.89 -1.73 -1.79
N ARG A 173 5.25 -1.40 -3.03
CA ARG A 173 5.09 -2.30 -4.18
C ARG A 173 5.96 -3.56 -4.02
N GLN A 174 7.23 -3.39 -3.64
CA GLN A 174 8.16 -4.52 -3.43
C GLN A 174 7.68 -5.46 -2.32
N LEU A 175 7.13 -4.93 -1.22
CA LEU A 175 6.53 -5.73 -0.15
C LEU A 175 5.33 -6.53 -0.66
N LEU A 176 4.45 -5.93 -1.46
CA LEU A 176 3.31 -6.63 -2.07
C LEU A 176 3.75 -7.72 -3.07
N ASP A 177 4.79 -7.45 -3.87
CA ASP A 177 5.37 -8.44 -4.77
C ASP A 177 5.99 -9.63 -4.00
N ALA A 178 6.64 -9.35 -2.85
CA ALA A 178 7.17 -10.38 -1.97
C ALA A 178 6.05 -11.22 -1.32
N VAL A 179 4.96 -10.58 -0.86
CA VAL A 179 3.77 -11.30 -0.38
C VAL A 179 3.29 -12.25 -1.47
N ARG A 180 3.00 -11.76 -2.69
CA ARG A 180 2.47 -12.63 -3.76
C ARG A 180 3.38 -13.81 -4.08
N SER A 181 4.69 -13.61 -4.04
CA SER A 181 5.66 -14.62 -4.47
C SER A 181 5.93 -15.69 -3.41
N PHE A 182 5.75 -15.38 -2.11
CA PHE A 182 6.15 -16.26 -1.00
C PHE A 182 5.03 -16.58 0.00
N TYR A 183 3.82 -16.08 -0.27
CA TYR A 183 2.67 -16.37 0.57
C TYR A 183 2.19 -17.83 0.43
N MET A 184 2.23 -18.38 -0.78
CA MET A 184 1.82 -19.75 -1.12
C MET A 184 2.85 -20.42 -2.04
N VAL A 185 2.60 -21.69 -2.39
CA VAL A 185 3.44 -22.47 -3.32
C VAL A 185 3.45 -21.84 -4.73
N SER A 186 2.34 -21.22 -5.13
CA SER A 186 2.21 -20.49 -6.39
C SER A 186 2.22 -18.99 -6.16
N VAL A 187 2.70 -18.25 -7.15
CA VAL A 187 2.65 -16.78 -7.16
C VAL A 187 1.19 -16.32 -7.27
N LEU A 188 0.74 -15.53 -6.29
CA LEU A 188 -0.62 -14.98 -6.31
C LEU A 188 -0.77 -13.93 -7.41
N GLU A 189 -1.96 -13.82 -7.99
CA GLU A 189 -2.32 -12.69 -8.85
C GLU A 189 -2.62 -11.43 -8.01
N ARG A 190 -2.59 -10.25 -8.64
CA ARG A 190 -2.94 -8.99 -7.94
C ARG A 190 -4.42 -8.96 -7.54
N SER A 191 -5.27 -9.62 -8.32
CA SER A 191 -6.71 -9.82 -8.07
C SER A 191 -6.98 -10.68 -6.84
N GLN A 192 -6.02 -11.50 -6.40
CA GLN A 192 -6.16 -12.37 -5.23
C GLN A 192 -5.72 -11.71 -3.92
N LEU A 193 -5.27 -10.46 -3.97
CA LEU A 193 -4.96 -9.65 -2.80
C LEU A 193 -6.15 -8.76 -2.42
N ALA A 194 -6.52 -8.80 -1.14
CA ALA A 194 -7.42 -7.84 -0.53
C ALA A 194 -6.66 -6.91 0.43
N PHE A 195 -7.31 -5.82 0.83
CA PHE A 195 -6.75 -4.84 1.78
C PHE A 195 -7.78 -4.53 2.87
N SER A 196 -7.44 -4.79 4.13
CA SER A 196 -8.28 -4.42 5.27
C SER A 196 -8.19 -2.92 5.56
N GLN A 197 -9.35 -2.27 5.67
CA GLN A 197 -9.51 -0.88 6.14
C GLN A 197 -8.44 0.11 5.62
N PRO A 198 -8.22 0.22 4.30
CA PRO A 198 -7.11 1.00 3.78
C PRO A 198 -7.28 2.49 4.11
N THR A 199 -6.21 3.08 4.67
CA THR A 199 -6.05 4.54 4.81
C THR A 199 -6.08 5.23 3.45
N SER A 200 -6.12 6.56 3.39
CA SER A 200 -6.02 7.31 2.13
C SER A 200 -4.77 6.93 1.32
N ALA A 201 -3.62 6.83 1.99
CA ALA A 201 -2.37 6.35 1.40
C ALA A 201 -2.46 4.87 0.96
N GLY A 202 -3.12 4.03 1.76
CA GLY A 202 -3.40 2.63 1.42
C GLY A 202 -4.21 2.50 0.14
N LYS A 203 -5.32 3.24 0.02
CA LYS A 203 -6.17 3.24 -1.19
C LYS A 203 -5.38 3.64 -2.45
N ALA A 204 -4.52 4.65 -2.33
CA ALA A 204 -3.65 5.08 -3.43
C ALA A 204 -2.65 3.99 -3.82
N LEU A 205 -2.01 3.34 -2.84
CA LEU A 205 -1.10 2.22 -3.07
C LEU A 205 -1.83 1.03 -3.73
N SER A 206 -2.98 0.61 -3.20
CA SER A 206 -3.77 -0.51 -3.72
C SER A 206 -4.19 -0.27 -5.18
N SER A 207 -4.75 0.90 -5.48
CA SER A 207 -5.18 1.26 -6.84
C SER A 207 -4.01 1.31 -7.82
N PHE A 208 -2.87 1.89 -7.41
CA PHE A 208 -1.65 1.92 -8.22
C PHE A 208 -1.05 0.52 -8.41
N TYR A 209 -1.13 -0.33 -7.39
CA TYR A 209 -0.57 -1.67 -7.42
C TYR A 209 -1.36 -2.57 -8.36
N THR A 210 -2.70 -2.59 -8.25
CA THR A 210 -3.58 -3.40 -9.12
C THR A 210 -3.62 -2.90 -10.56
N GLY A 211 -3.26 -1.63 -10.80
CA GLY A 211 -3.32 -1.02 -12.14
C GLY A 211 -4.74 -0.68 -12.57
N THR A 212 -5.70 -0.76 -11.65
CA THR A 212 -7.12 -0.54 -11.85
C THR A 212 -7.63 0.42 -10.79
N GLY A 213 -8.64 1.23 -11.11
CA GLY A 213 -9.33 2.07 -10.12
C GLY A 213 -10.23 1.29 -9.15
N SER A 214 -10.08 -0.04 -9.08
CA SER A 214 -10.89 -0.96 -8.28
C SER A 214 -10.00 -2.09 -7.78
N PHE A 215 -10.05 -2.36 -6.48
CA PHE A 215 -9.27 -3.37 -5.77
C PHE A 215 -10.18 -4.06 -4.73
N LEU A 216 -9.74 -5.18 -4.16
CA LEU A 216 -10.53 -5.91 -3.16
C LEU A 216 -10.28 -5.39 -1.74
N VAL A 217 -11.33 -5.31 -0.94
CA VAL A 217 -11.29 -4.98 0.50
C VAL A 217 -11.89 -6.13 1.28
N TYR A 218 -11.15 -6.58 2.29
CA TYR A 218 -11.65 -7.57 3.24
C TYR A 218 -12.44 -6.86 4.35
N LYS A 219 -13.55 -7.47 4.76
CA LYS A 219 -14.39 -7.01 5.87
C LYS A 219 -14.54 -8.18 6.84
N SER A 220 -13.94 -8.07 8.02
CA SER A 220 -13.99 -9.10 9.06
C SER A 220 -15.39 -9.35 9.62
N ASP A 221 -16.30 -8.39 9.45
CA ASP A 221 -17.63 -8.41 10.07
C ASP A 221 -18.65 -9.19 9.24
N ILE A 222 -18.25 -9.66 8.05
CA ILE A 222 -19.04 -10.56 7.21
C ILE A 222 -18.51 -11.97 7.50
N VAL A 223 -18.95 -12.50 8.64
CA VAL A 223 -18.62 -13.85 9.09
C VAL A 223 -19.62 -14.82 8.45
N ASP A 224 -19.09 -15.87 7.82
CA ASP A 224 -19.81 -17.14 7.63
C ASP A 224 -19.99 -17.85 8.98
#